data_AF-A0A3B9GK81-F1
#
_entry.id   AF-A0A3B9GK81-F1
#
_cell.length_a   1.000
_cell.length_b   1.000
_cell.length_c   1.000
_cell.angle_alpha   90.00
_cell.angle_beta   90.00
_cell.angle_gamma   90.00
#
_symmetry.space_group_name_H-M   'P 1'
#
loop_
_entity.id
_entity.type
_entity.pdbx_description
1 polymer ?
#
loop_
_entity_poly.entity_id
_entity_poly.type
_entity_poly.pdbx_seq_one_letter_code
_entity_poly.pdbx_strand_id
1 'polypeptide(L)'
;MVDSFSNAGGDKLSASGGPSWARLTGLVQEGFALYGLEGQSLRDFMREALGMSDAYIEGAVSTVFLDYKPVDDLDGAVIRPGCLVSLSAAMPGLVGAVMRRNSPYASFREAISHGGHTEQEEAQKDKRCIVRVKLFNAVMREHGPLLLSQGIMLEPDRIAAAIGTPLPDGYSAEHGAPGLVLLRSLAEHGVPGAAGAFGAPRP
;
A
#
# COMPACT_ATOMS: atom_id res chain seq x y z
N MET A 1 -40.31 28.91 -18.47
CA MET A 1 -39.11 29.09 -19.32
C MET A 1 -38.49 30.42 -18.91
N VAL A 2 -37.38 30.53 -18.20
CA VAL A 2 -36.40 29.58 -17.65
C VAL A 2 -35.77 30.27 -16.43
N ASP A 3 -35.33 29.45 -15.49
CA ASP A 3 -34.91 29.80 -14.13
C ASP A 3 -33.67 30.70 -14.01
N SER A 4 -33.73 31.55 -13.00
CA SER A 4 -32.58 32.17 -12.35
C SER A 4 -31.76 31.10 -11.62
N PHE A 5 -30.53 30.85 -12.05
CA PHE A 5 -29.49 30.32 -11.18
C PHE A 5 -28.22 31.14 -11.35
N SER A 6 -28.08 32.10 -10.43
CA SER A 6 -26.79 32.54 -9.95
C SER A 6 -26.08 31.34 -9.33
N ASN A 7 -24.89 30.98 -9.80
CA ASN A 7 -23.95 30.27 -8.95
C ASN A 7 -22.52 30.70 -9.25
N ALA A 8 -21.80 30.94 -8.16
CA ALA A 8 -20.52 31.59 -8.07
C ALA A 8 -19.45 30.84 -8.86
N GLY A 9 -18.76 31.59 -9.73
CA GLY A 9 -17.40 31.28 -10.12
C GLY A 9 -16.50 31.37 -8.89
N GLY A 10 -16.28 30.23 -8.24
CA GLY A 10 -15.30 30.04 -7.18
C GLY A 10 -13.94 29.73 -7.79
N ASP A 11 -13.24 30.78 -8.19
CA ASP A 11 -11.82 30.74 -8.51
C ASP A 11 -11.02 30.74 -7.20
N LYS A 12 -10.16 29.73 -6.99
CA LYS A 12 -8.89 29.73 -6.22
C LYS A 12 -8.46 28.32 -5.83
N LEU A 13 -7.78 27.65 -6.74
CA LEU A 13 -6.72 26.70 -6.39
C LEU A 13 -5.38 27.38 -6.71
N SER A 14 -5.02 28.34 -5.86
CA SER A 14 -3.67 28.89 -5.81
C SER A 14 -3.03 28.40 -4.52
N ALA A 15 -2.34 27.26 -4.61
CA ALA A 15 -1.29 26.88 -3.69
C ALA A 15 -0.05 26.58 -4.55
N SER A 16 1.01 27.35 -4.32
CA SER A 16 2.33 27.13 -4.89
C SER A 16 2.85 25.75 -4.45
N GLY A 17 2.92 24.82 -5.41
CA GLY A 17 3.34 23.42 -5.24
C GLY A 17 2.57 22.55 -6.23
N GLY A 18 3.14 22.32 -7.42
CA GLY A 18 2.47 21.72 -8.59
C GLY A 18 1.90 20.29 -8.42
N PRO A 19 1.34 19.68 -9.50
CA PRO A 19 0.49 18.49 -9.44
C PRO A 19 1.31 17.23 -9.07
N SER A 20 1.48 17.02 -7.77
CA SER A 20 2.42 16.08 -7.16
C SER A 20 1.93 14.62 -7.25
N TRP A 21 0.63 14.37 -7.08
CA TRP A 21 0.08 13.00 -6.97
C TRP A 21 0.22 12.14 -8.24
N ALA A 22 0.00 12.69 -9.44
CA ALA A 22 -0.01 11.89 -10.68
C ALA A 22 1.36 11.28 -11.05
N ARG A 23 2.46 11.91 -10.65
CA ARG A 23 3.81 11.35 -10.83
C ARG A 23 4.12 10.30 -9.76
N LEU A 24 3.58 10.48 -8.55
CA LEU A 24 3.74 9.55 -7.43
C LEU A 24 2.92 8.28 -7.59
N THR A 25 1.76 8.35 -8.26
CA THR A 25 0.96 7.14 -8.54
C THR A 25 1.76 6.10 -9.31
N GLY A 26 2.67 6.52 -10.21
CA GLY A 26 3.57 5.59 -10.91
C GLY A 26 4.51 4.84 -9.94
N LEU A 27 5.12 5.55 -8.99
CA LEU A 27 6.00 4.95 -7.99
C LEU A 27 5.28 3.93 -7.11
N VAL A 28 4.07 4.28 -6.64
CA VAL A 28 3.25 3.41 -5.79
C VAL A 28 2.74 2.20 -6.58
N GLN A 29 2.37 2.39 -7.85
CA GLN A 29 1.84 1.34 -8.73
C GLN A 29 2.89 0.30 -9.10
N GLU A 30 4.14 0.71 -9.38
CA GLU A 30 5.25 -0.20 -9.65
C GLU A 30 5.60 -1.06 -8.42
N GLY A 31 5.29 -0.56 -7.23
CA GLY A 31 5.54 -1.18 -5.94
C GLY A 31 6.65 -0.47 -5.17
N PHE A 32 6.61 -0.64 -3.86
CA PHE A 32 7.52 -0.02 -2.90
C PHE A 32 7.82 -1.00 -1.77
N ALA A 33 8.77 -0.65 -0.91
CA ALA A 33 9.10 -1.44 0.25
C ALA A 33 8.62 -0.74 1.54
N LEU A 34 8.25 -1.56 2.52
CA LEU A 34 7.97 -1.16 3.89
C LEU A 34 8.75 -2.05 4.86
N TYR A 35 8.84 -1.59 6.10
CA TYR A 35 9.25 -2.47 7.19
C TYR A 35 8.05 -3.30 7.65
N GLY A 36 8.27 -4.60 7.83
CA GLY A 36 7.38 -5.50 8.55
C GLY A 36 8.13 -6.23 9.65
N LEU A 37 7.44 -7.12 10.34
CA LEU A 37 8.05 -8.04 11.30
C LEU A 37 8.02 -9.46 10.74
N GLU A 38 9.17 -10.14 10.78
CA GLU A 38 9.25 -11.55 10.43
C GLU A 38 8.38 -12.37 11.38
N GLY A 39 7.57 -13.27 10.82
CA GLY A 39 6.63 -14.07 11.61
C GLY A 39 5.29 -13.39 11.90
N GLN A 40 5.12 -12.11 11.56
CA GLN A 40 3.84 -11.39 11.70
C GLN A 40 2.80 -11.93 10.72
N SER A 41 1.53 -11.97 11.14
CA SER A 41 0.43 -12.32 10.24
C SER A 41 0.27 -11.28 9.13
N LEU A 42 -0.25 -11.71 7.98
CA LEU A 42 -0.52 -10.79 6.88
C LEU A 42 -1.59 -9.76 7.29
N ARG A 43 -2.57 -10.16 8.11
CA ARG A 43 -3.57 -9.25 8.68
C ARG A 43 -2.93 -8.15 9.52
N ASP A 44 -2.04 -8.49 10.44
CA ASP A 44 -1.39 -7.51 11.32
C ASP A 44 -0.47 -6.59 10.52
N PHE A 45 0.24 -7.11 9.53
CA PHE A 45 1.01 -6.28 8.60
C PHE A 45 0.12 -5.27 7.86
N MET A 46 -1.05 -5.68 7.38
CA MET A 46 -2.01 -4.76 6.74
C MET A 46 -2.55 -3.69 7.70
N ARG A 47 -2.79 -4.05 8.96
CA ARG A 47 -3.25 -3.11 9.99
C ARG A 47 -2.17 -2.08 10.36
N GLU A 48 -0.99 -2.56 10.67
CA GLU A 48 0.08 -1.77 11.28
C GLU A 48 0.93 -1.03 10.24
N ALA A 49 1.37 -1.74 9.20
CA ALA A 49 2.28 -1.16 8.20
C ALA A 49 1.52 -0.45 7.07
N LEU A 50 0.31 -0.91 6.73
CA LEU A 50 -0.50 -0.29 5.67
C LEU A 50 -1.60 0.65 6.19
N GLY A 51 -1.81 0.70 7.52
CA GLY A 51 -2.82 1.55 8.14
C GLY A 51 -4.25 1.19 7.75
N MET A 52 -4.53 -0.06 7.40
CA MET A 52 -5.86 -0.52 7.00
C MET A 52 -6.67 -0.96 8.23
N SER A 53 -7.92 -0.49 8.34
CA SER A 53 -8.83 -0.99 9.37
C SER A 53 -9.34 -2.39 9.03
N ASP A 54 -9.72 -3.18 10.03
CA ASP A 54 -10.31 -4.51 9.79
C ASP A 54 -11.55 -4.44 8.89
N ALA A 55 -12.38 -3.40 9.07
CA ALA A 55 -13.55 -3.16 8.23
C ALA A 55 -13.17 -2.96 6.75
N TYR A 56 -12.04 -2.27 6.48
CA TYR A 56 -11.53 -2.10 5.12
C TYR A 56 -10.95 -3.40 4.55
N ILE A 57 -10.15 -4.11 5.35
CA ILE A 57 -9.54 -5.40 4.97
C ILE A 57 -10.61 -6.43 4.60
N GLU A 58 -11.72 -6.46 5.33
CA GLU A 58 -12.83 -7.38 5.08
C GLU A 58 -13.78 -6.89 3.98
N GLY A 59 -14.12 -5.60 3.97
CA GLY A 59 -15.14 -5.06 3.07
C GLY A 59 -14.63 -4.67 1.69
N ALA A 60 -13.38 -4.20 1.59
CA ALA A 60 -12.85 -3.60 0.37
C ALA A 60 -11.74 -4.43 -0.28
N VAL A 61 -10.83 -5.05 0.49
CA VAL A 61 -9.71 -5.83 -0.07
C VAL A 61 -10.17 -7.21 -0.51
N SER A 62 -10.59 -7.34 -1.77
CA SER A 62 -11.12 -8.59 -2.31
C SER A 62 -10.05 -9.53 -2.87
N THR A 63 -8.82 -9.09 -3.12
CA THR A 63 -7.76 -9.96 -3.67
C THR A 63 -6.45 -9.69 -2.95
N VAL A 64 -5.85 -10.75 -2.41
CA VAL A 64 -4.59 -10.71 -1.67
C VAL A 64 -3.66 -11.78 -2.22
N PHE A 65 -2.42 -11.40 -2.55
CA PHE A 65 -1.36 -12.35 -2.87
C PHE A 65 -0.18 -12.17 -1.93
N LEU A 66 0.42 -13.29 -1.55
CA LEU A 66 1.72 -13.38 -0.89
C LEU A 66 2.63 -14.23 -1.78
N ASP A 67 3.73 -13.64 -2.25
CA ASP A 67 4.68 -14.26 -3.18
C ASP A 67 3.99 -14.90 -4.39
N TYR A 68 3.13 -14.11 -5.03
CA TYR A 68 2.34 -14.48 -6.22
C TYR A 68 1.30 -15.59 -5.99
N LYS A 69 1.11 -16.06 -4.76
CA LYS A 69 0.09 -17.04 -4.38
C LYS A 69 -1.11 -16.36 -3.71
N PRO A 70 -2.35 -16.70 -4.09
CA PRO A 70 -3.53 -16.12 -3.45
C PRO A 70 -3.61 -16.54 -1.98
N VAL A 71 -4.09 -15.63 -1.13
CA VAL A 71 -4.24 -15.85 0.31
C VAL A 71 -5.70 -15.67 0.71
N ASP A 72 -6.29 -16.73 1.25
CA ASP A 72 -7.64 -16.69 1.83
C ASP A 72 -7.62 -16.50 3.35
N ASP A 73 -6.69 -17.16 4.04
CA ASP A 73 -6.46 -17.01 5.47
C ASP A 73 -5.35 -15.98 5.75
N LEU A 74 -5.76 -14.75 6.09
CA LEU A 74 -4.85 -13.65 6.40
C LEU A 74 -4.14 -13.80 7.75
N ASP A 75 -4.73 -14.58 8.67
CA ASP A 75 -4.22 -14.78 10.02
C ASP A 75 -3.18 -15.91 10.04
N GLY A 76 -3.36 -16.93 9.19
CA GLY A 76 -2.40 -18.01 8.97
C GLY A 76 -1.26 -17.70 7.98
N ALA A 77 -1.42 -16.70 7.11
CA ALA A 77 -0.36 -16.27 6.20
C ALA A 77 0.67 -15.37 6.90
N VAL A 78 1.96 -15.67 6.71
CA VAL A 78 3.05 -15.08 7.51
C VAL A 78 4.02 -14.27 6.66
N ILE A 79 4.38 -13.08 7.15
CA ILE A 79 5.42 -12.23 6.58
C ILE A 79 6.80 -12.88 6.75
N ARG A 80 7.55 -12.90 5.65
CA ARG A 80 8.94 -13.35 5.59
C ARG A 80 9.83 -12.25 5.01
N PRO A 81 11.12 -12.22 5.36
CA PRO A 81 12.04 -11.24 4.79
C PRO A 81 12.04 -11.29 3.26
N GLY A 82 11.81 -10.12 2.65
CA GLY A 82 11.82 -9.95 1.21
C GLY A 82 10.55 -10.40 0.48
N CYS A 83 9.51 -10.87 1.17
CA CYS A 83 8.28 -11.31 0.51
C CYS A 83 7.57 -10.18 -0.25
N LEU A 84 6.70 -10.55 -1.19
CA LEU A 84 5.85 -9.62 -1.92
C LEU A 84 4.39 -9.77 -1.54
N VAL A 85 3.82 -8.70 -1.00
CA VAL A 85 2.40 -8.54 -0.72
C VAL A 85 1.75 -7.73 -1.86
N SER A 86 0.70 -8.27 -2.47
CA SER A 86 -0.07 -7.56 -3.49
C SER A 86 -1.56 -7.50 -3.14
N LEU A 87 -2.14 -6.30 -3.15
CA LEU A 87 -3.52 -6.05 -2.70
C LEU A 87 -4.36 -5.35 -3.76
N SER A 88 -5.59 -5.81 -3.95
CA SER A 88 -6.57 -5.19 -4.86
C SER A 88 -7.98 -5.23 -4.31
N ALA A 89 -8.77 -4.19 -4.60
CA ALA A 89 -10.14 -4.06 -4.10
C ALA A 89 -11.19 -4.72 -4.99
N ALA A 90 -10.96 -4.74 -6.30
CA ALA A 90 -11.80 -5.45 -7.26
C ALA A 90 -10.98 -5.66 -8.53
N MET A 91 -10.87 -6.91 -8.99
CA MET A 91 -10.42 -7.19 -10.34
C MET A 91 -11.64 -7.53 -11.20
N PRO A 92 -11.98 -6.75 -12.24
CA PRO A 92 -13.03 -7.13 -13.17
C PRO A 92 -12.61 -8.32 -14.04
N GLY A 93 -13.59 -9.10 -14.51
CA GLY A 93 -13.36 -10.23 -15.42
C GLY A 93 -13.07 -11.57 -14.73
N LEU A 94 -12.85 -12.61 -15.55
CA LEU A 94 -12.72 -14.00 -15.10
C LEU A 94 -11.53 -14.20 -14.12
N VAL A 95 -10.41 -13.52 -14.37
CA VAL A 95 -9.24 -13.57 -13.49
C VAL A 95 -9.60 -13.10 -12.08
N GLY A 96 -10.36 -12.00 -11.96
CA GLY A 96 -10.84 -11.50 -10.67
C GLY A 96 -11.89 -12.37 -10.02
N ALA A 97 -12.84 -12.91 -10.80
CA ALA A 97 -13.85 -13.83 -10.28
C ALA A 97 -13.23 -15.06 -9.62
N VAL A 98 -12.12 -15.58 -10.16
CA VAL A 98 -11.44 -16.75 -9.61
C VAL A 98 -10.40 -16.34 -8.56
N MET A 99 -9.78 -15.13 -8.61
CA MET A 99 -8.63 -14.73 -7.73
C MET A 99 -9.09 -14.04 -6.44
N ARG A 100 -10.36 -13.63 -6.40
CA ARG A 100 -10.96 -13.00 -5.23
C ARG A 100 -10.92 -13.95 -4.03
N ARG A 101 -10.60 -13.39 -2.86
CA ARG A 101 -10.71 -14.01 -1.54
C ARG A 101 -12.11 -14.56 -1.34
N ASN A 102 -12.20 -15.80 -0.84
CA ASN A 102 -13.46 -16.51 -0.61
C ASN A 102 -14.31 -16.71 -1.89
N SER A 103 -13.68 -16.86 -3.06
CA SER A 103 -14.39 -17.18 -4.30
C SER A 103 -14.90 -18.63 -4.31
N PRO A 104 -16.14 -18.89 -4.79
CA PRO A 104 -16.65 -20.26 -4.96
C PRO A 104 -15.89 -21.07 -6.04
N TYR A 105 -14.97 -20.44 -6.78
CA TYR A 105 -14.07 -21.08 -7.75
C TYR A 105 -12.65 -21.34 -7.19
N ALA A 106 -12.46 -21.22 -5.87
CA ALA A 106 -11.17 -21.43 -5.20
C ALA A 106 -10.53 -22.80 -5.52
N SER A 107 -11.34 -23.83 -5.75
CA SER A 107 -10.90 -25.18 -6.12
C SER A 107 -10.12 -25.25 -7.44
N PHE A 108 -10.26 -24.27 -8.34
CA PHE A 108 -9.45 -24.20 -9.57
C PHE A 108 -8.01 -23.70 -9.34
N ARG A 109 -7.64 -23.32 -8.10
CA ARG A 109 -6.31 -22.81 -7.74
C ARG A 109 -5.58 -23.65 -6.69
N GLU A 110 -6.09 -24.82 -6.32
CA GLU A 110 -5.45 -25.70 -5.34
C GLU A 110 -3.98 -26.02 -5.68
N ALA A 111 -3.61 -26.02 -6.97
CA ALA A 111 -2.24 -26.23 -7.41
C ALA A 111 -1.26 -25.06 -7.12
N ILE A 112 -1.75 -23.87 -6.74
CA ILE A 112 -0.93 -22.66 -6.54
C ILE A 112 -1.22 -21.89 -5.24
N SER A 113 -2.23 -22.32 -4.47
CA SER A 113 -2.53 -21.76 -3.15
C SER A 113 -1.30 -21.89 -2.24
N HIS A 114 -1.07 -20.90 -1.36
CA HIS A 114 -0.10 -21.04 -0.28
C HIS A 114 -0.68 -22.04 0.75
N GLY A 115 -0.74 -23.31 0.37
CA GLY A 115 -0.96 -24.40 1.30
C GLY A 115 0.18 -24.38 2.30
N GLY A 116 -0.16 -24.31 3.58
CA GLY A 116 0.80 -24.38 4.68
C GLY A 116 1.68 -25.61 4.53
N HIS A 117 2.82 -25.44 3.90
CA HIS A 117 3.85 -26.46 3.77
C HIS A 117 5.10 -25.97 4.51
N THR A 118 5.27 -26.66 5.63
CA THR A 118 6.47 -26.93 6.42
C THR A 118 7.76 -26.92 5.61
N GLU A 119 8.44 -25.78 5.59
CA GLU A 119 9.90 -25.74 5.60
C GLU A 119 10.29 -24.86 6.79
N GLN A 120 10.66 -25.54 7.88
CA GLN A 120 11.14 -24.96 9.12
C GLN A 120 12.55 -24.40 8.90
N GLU A 121 12.65 -23.24 8.25
CA GLU A 121 13.67 -22.29 8.67
C GLU A 121 13.07 -21.55 9.87
N GLU A 122 13.74 -21.62 11.04
CA GLU A 122 13.28 -20.99 12.28
C GLU A 122 13.09 -19.49 12.05
N ALA A 123 11.85 -19.08 11.74
CA ALA A 123 11.49 -17.69 11.60
C ALA A 123 11.84 -16.96 12.91
N GLN A 124 12.74 -16.00 12.84
CA GLN A 124 13.10 -15.18 14.00
C GLN A 124 11.98 -14.18 14.23
N LYS A 125 10.99 -14.59 15.05
CA LYS A 125 9.83 -13.77 15.39
C LYS A 125 10.26 -12.37 15.83
N ASP A 126 9.51 -11.39 15.36
CA ASP A 126 9.61 -9.96 15.72
C ASP A 126 10.88 -9.26 15.23
N LYS A 127 11.66 -9.90 14.34
CA LYS A 127 12.76 -9.22 13.66
C LYS A 127 12.22 -8.32 12.55
N ARG A 128 12.65 -7.06 12.54
CA ARG A 128 12.34 -6.13 11.45
C ARG A 128 12.90 -6.67 10.13
N CYS A 129 12.03 -6.77 9.12
CA CYS A 129 12.39 -7.21 7.78
C CYS A 129 11.79 -6.29 6.70
N ILE A 130 12.30 -6.41 5.47
CA ILE A 130 11.80 -5.66 4.33
C ILE A 130 10.69 -6.45 3.65
N VAL A 131 9.56 -5.80 3.41
CA VAL A 131 8.41 -6.37 2.69
C VAL A 131 8.17 -5.53 1.46
N ARG A 132 8.07 -6.17 0.29
CA ARG A 132 7.69 -5.49 -0.96
C ARG A 132 6.16 -5.45 -1.03
N VAL A 133 5.62 -4.31 -1.42
CA VAL A 133 4.17 -4.06 -1.48
C VAL A 133 3.79 -3.56 -2.86
N LYS A 134 2.69 -4.09 -3.40
CA LYS A 134 2.02 -3.58 -4.59
C LYS A 134 0.54 -3.36 -4.30
N LEU A 135 0.09 -2.14 -4.54
CA LEU A 135 -1.32 -1.77 -4.39
C LEU A 135 -1.92 -1.55 -5.77
N PHE A 136 -3.14 -2.05 -5.96
CA PHE A 136 -3.88 -1.89 -7.20
C PHE A 136 -5.23 -1.22 -6.96
N ASN A 137 -5.76 -0.62 -8.02
CA ASN A 137 -7.12 -0.11 -8.11
C ASN A 137 -7.48 0.84 -6.95
N ALA A 138 -8.61 0.60 -6.26
CA ALA A 138 -9.08 1.47 -5.18
C ALA A 138 -8.11 1.48 -3.99
N VAL A 139 -7.51 0.33 -3.65
CA VAL A 139 -6.53 0.22 -2.54
C VAL A 139 -5.37 1.19 -2.74
N MET A 140 -4.83 1.28 -3.95
CA MET A 140 -3.75 2.21 -4.26
C MET A 140 -4.19 3.67 -4.12
N ARG A 141 -5.38 4.02 -4.62
CA ARG A 141 -5.87 5.41 -4.58
C ARG A 141 -6.19 5.88 -3.17
N GLU A 142 -6.71 4.98 -2.35
CA GLU A 142 -7.19 5.31 -1.00
C GLU A 142 -6.05 5.27 0.03
N HIS A 143 -5.12 4.31 -0.07
CA HIS A 143 -4.03 4.15 0.90
C HIS A 143 -2.68 4.71 0.42
N GLY A 144 -2.46 4.88 -0.88
CA GLY A 144 -1.20 5.38 -1.42
C GLY A 144 -0.76 6.76 -0.88
N PRO A 145 -1.65 7.77 -0.76
CA PRO A 145 -1.29 9.07 -0.21
C PRO A 145 -0.85 8.99 1.26
N LEU A 146 -1.56 8.21 2.07
CA LEU A 146 -1.22 7.98 3.47
C LEU A 146 0.14 7.28 3.61
N LEU A 147 0.38 6.24 2.80
CA LEU A 147 1.64 5.50 2.86
C LEU A 147 2.82 6.38 2.42
N LEU A 148 2.62 7.25 1.44
CA LEU A 148 3.64 8.19 1.02
C LEU A 148 3.92 9.28 2.07
N SER A 149 2.93 9.73 2.84
CA SER A 149 3.19 10.67 3.94
C SER A 149 3.91 9.99 5.12
N GLN A 150 3.58 8.73 5.39
CA GLN A 150 4.28 7.91 6.39
C GLN A 150 5.71 7.55 5.96
N GLY A 151 5.90 7.35 4.66
CA GLY A 151 7.18 7.05 4.03
C GLY A 151 7.19 5.69 3.37
N ILE A 152 7.59 5.66 2.10
CA ILE A 152 7.79 4.44 1.32
C ILE A 152 9.26 4.29 0.95
N MET A 153 9.76 3.06 0.92
CA MET A 153 11.13 2.79 0.52
C MET A 153 11.19 2.44 -0.98
N LEU A 154 12.10 3.10 -1.69
CA LEU A 154 12.30 2.97 -3.13
C LEU A 154 13.80 2.97 -3.45
N GLU A 155 14.16 2.41 -4.60
CA GLU A 155 15.52 2.54 -5.13
C GLU A 155 15.80 4.00 -5.52
N PRO A 156 17.01 4.53 -5.26
CA PRO A 156 17.38 5.91 -5.58
C PRO A 156 17.08 6.30 -7.04
N ASP A 157 17.40 5.41 -7.98
CA ASP A 157 17.22 5.65 -9.42
C ASP A 157 15.74 5.80 -9.80
N ARG A 158 14.85 5.07 -9.12
CA ARG A 158 13.40 5.18 -9.32
C ARG A 158 12.86 6.52 -8.84
N ILE A 159 13.37 7.02 -7.71
CA ILE A 159 13.01 8.35 -7.20
C ILE A 159 13.49 9.42 -8.20
N ALA A 160 14.74 9.34 -8.63
CA ALA A 160 15.32 10.29 -9.59
C ALA A 160 14.55 10.31 -10.92
N ALA A 161 14.17 9.15 -11.44
CA ALA A 161 13.39 9.04 -12.68
C ALA A 161 11.98 9.62 -12.55
N ALA A 162 11.32 9.45 -11.40
CA ALA A 162 9.92 9.82 -11.23
C ALA A 162 9.69 11.26 -10.80
N ILE A 163 10.51 11.78 -9.88
CA ILE A 163 10.31 13.13 -9.29
C ILE A 163 11.54 14.04 -9.40
N GLY A 164 12.66 13.52 -9.91
CA GLY A 164 13.88 14.30 -10.18
C GLY A 164 14.83 14.40 -8.99
N THR A 165 16.03 14.90 -9.29
CA THR A 165 17.08 15.26 -8.32
C THR A 165 17.63 16.65 -8.67
N PRO A 166 17.63 17.64 -7.75
CA PRO A 166 17.21 17.55 -6.34
C PRO A 166 15.70 17.30 -6.19
N LEU A 167 15.31 16.81 -5.02
CA LEU A 167 13.89 16.56 -4.72
C LEU A 167 13.11 17.89 -4.77
N PRO A 168 11.89 17.89 -5.33
CA PRO A 168 11.02 19.05 -5.26
C PRO A 168 10.65 19.41 -3.83
N ASP A 169 10.25 20.66 -3.61
CA ASP A 169 9.69 21.11 -2.34
C ASP A 169 8.49 20.24 -1.93
N GLY A 170 8.34 20.00 -0.63
CA GLY A 170 7.27 19.15 -0.09
C GLY A 170 7.59 17.66 -0.09
N TYR A 171 8.83 17.26 -0.36
CA TYR A 171 9.32 15.89 -0.20
C TYR A 171 10.58 15.83 0.66
N SER A 172 10.74 14.74 1.40
CA SER A 172 12.00 14.40 2.05
C SER A 172 12.44 13.00 1.67
N ALA A 173 13.76 12.81 1.62
CA ALA A 173 14.38 11.51 1.46
C ALA A 173 15.42 11.29 2.55
N GLU A 174 15.40 10.10 3.13
CA GLU A 174 16.34 9.67 4.17
C GLU A 174 16.88 8.27 3.84
N HIS A 175 17.96 7.87 4.51
CA HIS A 175 18.48 6.52 4.36
C HIS A 175 17.44 5.50 4.86
N GLY A 176 17.08 4.55 4.00
CA GLY A 176 16.21 3.43 4.34
C GLY A 176 17.02 2.17 4.62
N ALA A 177 16.47 1.02 4.24
CA ALA A 177 17.21 -0.24 4.20
C ALA A 177 18.41 -0.16 3.22
N PRO A 178 19.39 -1.07 3.31
CA PRO A 178 20.49 -1.12 2.35
C PRO A 178 20.01 -1.09 0.90
N GLY A 179 20.50 -0.12 0.13
CA GLY A 179 20.12 0.09 -1.28
C GLY A 179 18.78 0.81 -1.50
N LEU A 180 18.07 1.20 -0.44
CA LEU A 180 16.78 1.87 -0.51
C LEU A 180 16.80 3.23 0.19
N VAL A 181 15.96 4.13 -0.32
CA VAL A 181 15.74 5.47 0.22
C VAL A 181 14.31 5.56 0.71
N LEU A 182 14.13 6.07 1.92
CA LEU A 182 12.84 6.35 2.50
C LEU A 182 12.35 7.70 1.97
N LEU A 183 11.36 7.68 1.08
CA LEU A 183 10.73 8.87 0.50
C LEU A 183 9.44 9.22 1.25
N ARG A 184 9.31 10.47 1.70
CA ARG A 184 8.09 10.99 2.32
C ARG A 184 7.56 12.21 1.57
N SER A 185 6.22 12.34 1.55
CA SER A 185 5.53 13.57 1.20
C SER A 185 5.27 14.40 2.45
N LEU A 186 5.75 15.64 2.48
CA LEU A 186 5.56 16.61 3.56
C LEU A 186 4.30 17.48 3.38
N ALA A 187 3.63 17.40 2.22
CA ALA A 187 2.36 18.08 2.01
C ALA A 187 1.29 17.53 2.96
N GLU A 188 0.54 18.42 3.62
CA GLU A 188 -0.64 18.04 4.39
C GLU A 188 -1.72 17.51 3.44
N HIS A 189 -1.79 16.20 3.32
CA HIS A 189 -2.87 15.56 2.59
C HIS A 189 -4.15 15.71 3.41
N GLY A 190 -5.04 16.59 2.96
CA GLY A 190 -6.42 16.67 3.45
C GLY A 190 -7.18 15.39 3.10
N VAL A 191 -6.93 14.32 3.85
CA VAL A 191 -7.73 13.11 3.82
C VAL A 191 -8.92 13.33 4.76
N PRO A 192 -10.16 13.38 4.28
CA PRO A 192 -11.32 13.46 5.16
C PRO A 192 -11.37 12.17 6.01
N GLY A 193 -11.16 12.28 7.32
CA GLY A 193 -11.31 11.16 8.27
C GLY A 193 -10.04 10.67 8.97
N ALA A 194 -8.86 11.25 8.73
CA ALA A 194 -7.61 10.85 9.40
C ALA A 194 -7.32 11.61 10.72
N ALA A 195 -8.32 12.25 11.32
CA ALA A 195 -8.18 12.85 12.64
C ALA A 195 -8.53 11.81 13.72
N GLY A 196 -7.51 11.15 14.28
CA GLY A 196 -7.68 10.42 15.53
C GLY A 196 -7.14 8.99 15.56
N ALA A 197 -5.91 8.74 15.11
CA ALA A 197 -5.16 7.60 15.61
C ALA A 197 -3.66 7.83 15.36
N PHE A 198 -2.84 7.29 16.25
CA PHE A 198 -1.38 7.19 16.16
C PHE A 198 -0.59 8.37 16.72
N GLY A 199 -0.27 8.18 18.01
CA GLY A 199 0.69 8.97 18.75
C GLY A 199 2.13 8.78 18.27
N ALA A 200 2.95 9.73 18.69
CA ALA A 200 4.37 9.87 18.42
C ALA A 200 5.18 8.57 18.64
N PRO A 201 6.35 8.43 17.97
CA PRO A 201 7.29 7.37 18.28
C PRO A 201 7.68 7.47 19.76
N ARG A 202 7.47 6.40 20.53
CA ARG A 202 8.03 6.32 21.88
C ARG A 202 9.54 6.07 21.77
N PRO A 203 10.34 6.70 22.65
CA PRO A 203 11.80 6.58 22.67
C PRO A 203 12.26 5.16 22.97
#